data_AF-A0A965WH55-F1
#
_entry.id   AF-A0A965WH55-F1
#
_cell.length_a   1.000
_cell.length_b   1.000
_cell.length_c   1.000
_cell.angle_alpha   90.00
_cell.angle_beta   90.00
_cell.angle_gamma   90.00
#
_symmetry.space_group_name_H-M   'P 1'
#
loop_
_entity.id
_entity.type
_entity.pdbx_description
1 polymer ?
#
loop_
_entity_poly.entity_id
_entity_poly.type
_entity_poly.pdbx_seq_one_letter_code
_entity_poly.pdbx_strand_id
1 'polypeptide(L)'
;MFKSRADELLDNIQTSIECPPATQDISLNLANRKICVDKANYGPANPQLSNDEFWQSKADLFKTSIEQAKTMRCKNCAAFIQKEKMMKCIEKGICEEDMNEAAKIVDLANLGYCELFDFKCAGDRTCDAWITGGPLTDEV
;
A
#
# COMPACT_ATOMS: atom_id res chain seq x y z
N MET A 1 -26.28 -17.66 -7.61
CA MET A 1 -25.21 -17.81 -8.60
C MET A 1 -24.45 -19.07 -8.23
N PHE A 2 -24.44 -20.10 -9.09
CA PHE A 2 -23.69 -21.33 -8.82
C PHE A 2 -22.23 -21.10 -9.23
N LYS A 3 -21.31 -21.07 -8.25
CA LYS A 3 -19.88 -21.08 -8.53
C LYS A 3 -19.51 -22.48 -9.03
N SER A 4 -18.70 -22.56 -10.08
CA SER A 4 -18.22 -23.84 -10.55
C SER A 4 -17.19 -24.40 -9.57
N ARG A 5 -16.97 -25.71 -9.57
CA ARG A 5 -15.91 -26.36 -8.78
C ARG A 5 -14.51 -25.79 -9.11
N ALA A 6 -14.32 -25.29 -10.32
CA ALA A 6 -13.08 -24.61 -10.72
C ALA A 6 -12.97 -23.25 -10.05
N ASP A 7 -14.07 -22.48 -9.97
CA ASP A 7 -14.12 -21.20 -9.26
C ASP A 7 -13.88 -21.40 -7.75
N GLU A 8 -14.47 -22.45 -7.16
CA GLU A 8 -14.21 -22.82 -5.77
C GLU A 8 -12.74 -23.23 -5.55
N LEU A 9 -12.13 -23.97 -6.48
CA LEU A 9 -10.71 -24.33 -6.39
C LEU A 9 -9.79 -23.11 -6.53
N LEU A 10 -10.12 -22.19 -7.42
CA LEU A 10 -9.37 -20.95 -7.61
C LEU A 10 -9.51 -20.04 -6.40
N ASP A 11 -10.72 -19.89 -5.84
CA ASP A 11 -10.95 -19.18 -4.58
C ASP A 11 -10.12 -19.83 -3.45
N ASN A 12 -10.06 -21.17 -3.38
CA ASN A 12 -9.27 -21.89 -2.39
C ASN A 12 -7.75 -21.74 -2.59
N ILE A 13 -7.26 -21.72 -3.82
CA ILE A 13 -5.84 -21.48 -4.12
C ILE A 13 -5.48 -20.02 -3.87
N GLN A 14 -6.34 -19.09 -4.27
CA GLN A 14 -6.18 -17.67 -4.04
C GLN A 14 -6.25 -17.35 -2.56
N THR A 15 -7.03 -18.08 -1.75
CA THR A 15 -7.01 -18.03 -0.27
C THR A 15 -5.81 -18.74 0.35
N SER A 16 -5.15 -19.66 -0.35
CA SER A 16 -3.94 -20.38 0.13
C SER A 16 -2.60 -19.62 -0.01
N ILE A 17 -2.52 -18.52 -0.76
CA ILE A 17 -1.32 -17.65 -0.75
C ILE A 17 -1.20 -16.99 0.64
N GLU A 18 -0.32 -17.49 1.49
CA GLU A 18 -0.19 -17.03 2.88
C GLU A 18 -0.04 -15.50 2.96
N CYS A 19 -0.77 -14.84 3.88
CA CYS A 19 -0.68 -13.39 4.07
C CYS A 19 0.77 -12.97 4.29
N PRO A 20 1.29 -11.91 3.62
CA PRO A 20 2.67 -11.49 3.84
C PRO A 20 2.92 -11.21 5.34
N PRO A 21 4.04 -11.67 5.91
CA PRO A 21 4.27 -11.52 7.35
C PRO A 21 4.17 -10.07 7.83
N ALA A 22 4.62 -9.11 7.01
CA ALA A 22 4.57 -7.68 7.33
C ALA A 22 3.17 -7.07 7.36
N THR A 23 2.11 -7.78 6.96
CA THR A 23 0.73 -7.33 7.19
C THR A 23 0.31 -7.58 8.64
N GLN A 24 0.86 -8.60 9.29
CA GLN A 24 0.49 -9.05 10.65
C GLN A 24 1.56 -8.73 11.71
N ASP A 25 2.84 -8.79 11.36
CA ASP A 25 3.95 -8.43 12.26
C ASP A 25 4.28 -6.94 12.12
N ILE A 26 3.98 -6.17 13.17
CA ILE A 26 4.27 -4.74 13.23
C ILE A 26 5.77 -4.44 13.26
N SER A 27 6.59 -5.29 13.86
CA SER A 27 8.04 -5.07 13.96
C SER A 27 8.68 -5.20 12.58
N LEU A 28 8.31 -6.24 11.84
CA LEU A 28 8.77 -6.41 10.46
C LEU A 28 8.25 -5.29 9.55
N ASN A 29 6.98 -4.91 9.70
CA ASN A 29 6.39 -3.79 8.98
C ASN A 29 7.16 -2.48 9.18
N LEU A 30 7.56 -2.18 10.42
CA LEU A 30 8.32 -0.99 10.77
C LEU A 30 9.75 -1.04 10.23
N ALA A 31 10.41 -2.20 10.29
CA ALA A 31 11.74 -2.38 9.71
C ALA A 31 11.72 -2.15 8.19
N ASN A 32 10.73 -2.72 7.49
CA ASN A 32 10.55 -2.56 6.05
C ASN A 32 10.18 -1.12 5.66
N ARG A 33 9.28 -0.48 6.41
CA ARG A 33 8.98 0.95 6.24
C ARG A 33 10.24 1.81 6.40
N LYS A 34 11.10 1.51 7.38
CA LYS A 34 12.35 2.24 7.59
C LYS A 34 13.28 2.11 6.38
N ILE A 35 13.38 0.93 5.78
CA ILE A 35 14.15 0.75 4.54
C ILE A 35 13.60 1.66 3.43
N CYS A 36 12.29 1.71 3.25
CA CYS A 36 11.66 2.58 2.24
C CYS A 36 11.89 4.07 2.53
N VAL A 37 11.86 4.48 3.80
CA VAL A 37 12.21 5.85 4.22
C VAL A 37 13.67 6.17 3.87
N ASP A 38 14.61 5.29 4.24
CA ASP A 38 16.04 5.55 4.11
C ASP A 38 16.53 5.45 2.66
N LYS A 39 15.96 4.54 1.86
CA LYS A 39 16.43 4.20 0.51
C LYS A 39 15.62 4.81 -0.62
N ALA A 40 14.36 5.16 -0.35
CA ALA A 40 13.45 5.70 -1.35
C ALA A 40 12.65 6.91 -0.84
N ASN A 41 13.10 7.55 0.24
CA ASN A 41 12.54 8.80 0.75
C ASN A 41 11.00 8.74 0.85
N TYR A 42 10.49 7.68 1.49
CA TYR A 42 9.06 7.47 1.69
C TYR A 42 8.44 8.59 2.54
N GLY A 43 7.56 9.39 1.96
CA GLY A 43 7.08 10.61 2.58
C GLY A 43 6.05 11.41 1.76
N PRO A 44 5.81 12.67 2.15
CA PRO A 44 6.14 13.20 3.47
C PRO A 44 5.31 12.46 4.53
N ALA A 45 5.68 12.56 5.81
CA ALA A 45 4.99 11.85 6.89
C ALA A 45 3.49 12.20 6.97
N ASN A 46 3.18 13.49 6.81
CA ASN A 46 1.82 14.00 6.67
C ASN A 46 1.69 14.77 5.33
N PRO A 47 1.12 14.15 4.28
CA PRO A 47 0.88 14.80 2.98
C PRO A 47 -0.02 16.02 2.99
N GLN A 48 -0.80 16.25 4.06
CA GLN A 48 -1.73 17.37 4.18
C GLN A 48 -1.04 18.67 4.62
N LEU A 49 0.20 18.59 5.13
CA LEU A 49 0.99 19.75 5.49
C LEU A 49 1.90 20.17 4.33
N SER A 50 2.21 21.46 4.25
CA SER A 50 3.21 21.96 3.30
C SER A 50 4.58 21.39 3.64
N ASN A 51 5.33 21.01 2.61
CA ASN A 51 6.71 20.58 2.70
C ASN A 51 7.37 20.78 1.33
N ASP A 52 7.69 22.03 1.02
CA ASP A 52 8.12 22.43 -0.32
C ASP A 52 9.46 21.79 -0.69
N GLU A 53 10.37 21.61 0.27
CA GLU A 53 11.66 20.92 0.05
C GLU A 53 11.49 19.45 -0.35
N PHE A 54 10.60 18.71 0.33
CA PHE A 54 10.30 17.33 -0.04
C PHE A 54 9.72 17.25 -1.45
N TRP A 55 8.75 18.10 -1.77
CA TRP A 55 8.10 18.08 -3.07
C TRP A 55 9.01 18.55 -4.20
N GLN A 56 9.87 19.54 -3.95
CA GLN A 56 10.90 19.95 -4.90
C GLN A 56 11.88 18.80 -5.17
N SER A 57 12.34 18.10 -4.12
CA SER A 57 13.23 16.94 -4.29
C SER A 57 12.60 15.84 -5.15
N LYS A 58 11.28 15.58 -5.02
CA LYS A 58 10.57 14.63 -5.89
C LYS A 58 10.42 15.15 -7.31
N ALA A 59 10.11 16.43 -7.48
CA ALA A 59 10.01 17.07 -8.79
C ALA A 59 11.34 16.95 -9.56
N ASP A 60 12.46 17.23 -8.89
CA ASP A 60 13.80 17.12 -9.46
C ASP A 60 14.13 15.67 -9.83
N LEU A 61 13.84 14.71 -8.94
CA LEU A 61 14.05 13.28 -9.19
C LEU A 61 13.30 12.78 -10.44
N PHE A 62 12.02 13.10 -10.54
CA PHE A 62 11.15 12.66 -11.64
C PHE A 62 11.20 13.60 -12.85
N LYS A 63 12.04 14.64 -12.83
CA LYS A 63 12.21 15.65 -13.90
C LYS A 63 10.89 16.27 -14.33
N THR A 64 10.13 16.74 -13.35
CA THR A 64 8.74 17.18 -13.51
C THR A 64 8.46 18.40 -12.63
N SER A 65 7.24 18.95 -12.64
CA SER A 65 6.88 20.06 -11.73
C SER A 65 6.48 19.55 -10.34
N ILE A 66 6.47 20.42 -9.33
CA ILE A 66 5.96 20.09 -7.98
C ILE A 66 4.50 19.59 -8.06
N GLU A 67 3.67 20.22 -8.88
CA GLU A 67 2.28 19.84 -9.07
C GLU A 67 2.17 18.43 -9.62
N GLN A 68 2.96 18.09 -10.64
CA GLN A 68 2.99 16.75 -11.23
C GLN A 68 3.54 15.72 -10.23
N ALA A 69 4.63 16.01 -9.52
CA ALA A 69 5.19 15.14 -8.48
C ALA A 69 4.17 14.86 -7.35
N LYS A 70 3.35 15.85 -6.98
CA LYS A 70 2.28 15.68 -5.98
C LYS A 70 1.16 14.74 -6.45
N THR A 71 1.05 14.43 -7.75
CA THR A 71 0.12 13.41 -8.26
C THR A 71 0.65 11.98 -8.17
N MET A 72 1.97 11.80 -8.03
CA MET A 72 2.63 10.50 -7.96
C MET A 72 2.53 9.94 -6.53
N ARG A 73 1.51 9.14 -6.27
CA ARG A 73 1.15 8.65 -4.92
C ARG A 73 1.10 7.13 -4.87
N CYS A 74 1.23 6.55 -3.69
CA CYS A 74 1.10 5.11 -3.53
C CYS A 74 -0.25 4.61 -4.05
N LYS A 75 -1.35 5.35 -3.84
CA LYS A 75 -2.69 5.00 -4.35
C LYS A 75 -2.83 4.93 -5.87
N ASN A 76 -1.86 5.43 -6.64
CA ASN A 76 -1.81 5.24 -8.09
C ASN A 76 -0.50 4.59 -8.57
N CYS A 77 0.21 3.94 -7.65
CA CYS A 77 1.44 3.20 -7.93
C CYS A 77 1.12 1.74 -8.29
N ALA A 78 1.67 1.21 -9.38
CA ALA A 78 1.38 -0.17 -9.83
C ALA A 78 1.84 -1.25 -8.82
N ALA A 79 2.76 -0.93 -7.92
CA ALA A 79 3.20 -1.83 -6.84
C ALA A 79 2.40 -1.69 -5.54
N PHE A 80 1.36 -0.85 -5.51
CA PHE A 80 0.48 -0.70 -4.36
C PHE A 80 -0.74 -1.60 -4.52
N ILE A 81 -0.83 -2.61 -3.66
CA ILE A 81 -1.81 -3.68 -3.74
C ILE A 81 -2.98 -3.36 -2.80
N GLN A 82 -4.18 -3.28 -3.37
CA GLN A 82 -5.47 -3.19 -2.69
C GLN A 82 -6.44 -4.27 -3.20
N LYS A 83 -5.93 -5.49 -3.41
CA LYS A 83 -6.76 -6.68 -3.64
C LYS A 83 -7.50 -7.07 -2.36
N GLU A 84 -8.73 -7.57 -2.46
CA GLU A 84 -9.61 -7.91 -1.33
C GLU A 84 -8.90 -8.77 -0.29
N LYS A 85 -8.16 -9.79 -0.75
CA LYS A 85 -7.40 -10.67 0.14
C LYS A 85 -6.29 -9.93 0.90
N MET A 86 -5.56 -9.05 0.23
CA MET A 86 -4.49 -8.29 0.87
C MET A 86 -5.06 -7.36 1.94
N MET A 87 -6.21 -6.74 1.67
CA MET A 87 -6.90 -5.89 2.64
C MET A 87 -7.31 -6.68 3.88
N LYS A 88 -7.88 -7.89 3.72
CA LYS A 88 -8.17 -8.79 4.85
C LYS A 88 -6.93 -9.16 5.67
N CYS A 89 -5.80 -9.40 5.01
CA CYS A 89 -4.52 -9.66 5.69
C CYS A 89 -4.03 -8.45 6.51
N ILE A 90 -4.27 -7.23 6.02
CA ILE A 90 -3.93 -5.97 6.70
C ILE A 90 -4.85 -5.75 7.89
N GLU A 91 -6.17 -5.88 7.70
CA GLU A 91 -7.18 -5.71 8.74
C GLU A 91 -6.95 -6.68 9.91
N LYS A 92 -6.75 -7.97 9.60
CA LYS A 92 -6.43 -8.99 10.61
C LYS A 92 -5.19 -8.61 11.42
N GLY A 93 -4.17 -8.06 10.76
CA GLY A 93 -2.95 -7.59 11.41
C GLY A 93 -3.05 -6.24 12.11
N ILE A 94 -4.21 -5.57 12.08
CA ILE A 94 -4.52 -4.37 12.83
C ILE A 94 -5.30 -4.74 14.08
N CYS A 95 -6.41 -5.47 13.92
CA CYS A 95 -7.24 -5.95 15.01
C CYS A 95 -8.02 -7.19 14.55
N GLU A 96 -7.74 -8.35 15.18
CA GLU A 96 -8.49 -9.58 14.91
C GLU A 96 -9.81 -9.65 15.68
N GLU A 97 -9.92 -8.90 16.80
CA GLU A 97 -11.11 -8.91 17.67
C GLU A 97 -12.24 -8.02 17.15
N ASP A 98 -11.92 -6.90 16.49
CA ASP A 98 -12.89 -5.97 15.90
C ASP A 98 -12.51 -5.61 14.44
N MET A 99 -13.02 -6.42 13.52
CA MET A 99 -12.83 -6.21 12.09
C MET A 99 -13.48 -4.93 11.56
N ASN A 100 -14.51 -4.40 12.23
CA ASN A 100 -15.13 -3.13 11.81
C ASN A 100 -14.22 -1.95 12.14
N GLU A 101 -13.54 -1.99 13.28
CA GLU A 101 -12.52 -0.98 13.62
C GLU A 101 -11.30 -1.10 12.72
N ALA A 102 -10.83 -2.33 12.46
CA ALA A 102 -9.71 -2.57 11.54
C ALA A 102 -9.99 -2.02 10.12
N ALA A 103 -11.17 -2.30 9.57
CA ALA A 103 -11.60 -1.79 8.27
C ALA A 103 -11.64 -0.24 8.26
N LYS A 104 -12.16 0.39 9.32
CA LYS A 104 -12.16 1.86 9.43
C LYS A 104 -10.74 2.45 9.44
N ILE A 105 -9.80 1.81 10.15
CA ILE A 105 -8.40 2.26 10.17
C ILE A 105 -7.78 2.15 8.77
N VAL A 106 -8.04 1.04 8.08
CA VAL A 106 -7.62 0.81 6.70
C VAL A 106 -8.15 1.90 5.77
N ASP A 107 -9.43 2.21 5.85
CA ASP A 107 -10.08 3.22 5.00
C ASP A 107 -9.56 4.63 5.30
N LEU A 108 -9.50 5.02 6.58
CA LEU A 108 -9.06 6.36 7.01
C LEU A 108 -7.62 6.67 6.58
N ALA A 109 -6.74 5.66 6.63
CA ALA A 109 -5.34 5.81 6.22
C ALA A 109 -5.09 5.43 4.75
N ASN A 110 -6.15 5.04 4.01
CA ASN A 110 -6.07 4.52 2.65
C ASN A 110 -4.96 3.47 2.54
N LEU A 111 -5.01 2.44 3.39
CA LEU A 111 -3.95 1.45 3.48
C LEU A 111 -3.96 0.51 2.27
N GLY A 112 -2.79 -0.01 1.96
CA GLY A 112 -2.56 -1.10 1.02
C GLY A 112 -1.19 -1.70 1.28
N TYR A 113 -0.80 -2.69 0.49
CA TYR A 113 0.51 -3.32 0.61
C TYR A 113 1.46 -2.84 -0.49
N CYS A 114 2.67 -2.43 -0.13
CA CYS A 114 3.70 -2.09 -1.11
C CYS A 114 4.55 -3.33 -1.40
N GLU A 115 4.48 -3.84 -2.63
CA GLU A 115 5.23 -5.03 -3.07
C GLU A 115 6.74 -4.76 -3.20
N LEU A 116 7.15 -3.51 -3.48
CA LEU A 116 8.57 -3.17 -3.67
C LEU A 116 9.38 -3.19 -2.37
N PHE A 117 8.72 -2.97 -1.24
CA PHE A 117 9.37 -2.79 0.07
C PHE A 117 8.74 -3.63 1.17
N ASP A 118 7.75 -4.46 0.85
CA ASP A 118 7.10 -5.40 1.76
C ASP A 118 6.52 -4.78 3.04
N PHE A 119 5.66 -3.76 2.91
CA PHE A 119 5.01 -3.18 4.09
C PHE A 119 3.62 -2.60 3.81
N LYS A 120 2.80 -2.57 4.88
CA LYS A 120 1.56 -1.75 4.98
C LYS A 120 1.89 -0.28 4.72
N CYS A 121 1.48 0.20 3.55
CA CYS A 121 1.73 1.52 3.03
C CYS A 121 0.44 2.36 3.05
N ALA A 122 0.57 3.66 3.25
CA ALA A 122 -0.54 4.63 3.11
C ALA A 122 -0.59 5.18 1.68
N GLY A 123 -1.77 5.13 1.06
CA GLY A 123 -2.00 5.50 -0.34
C GLY A 123 -1.70 6.96 -0.66
N ASP A 124 -1.87 7.87 0.30
CA ASP A 124 -1.60 9.30 0.09
C ASP A 124 -0.12 9.68 0.23
N ARG A 125 0.76 8.75 0.63
CA ARG A 125 2.21 8.98 0.64
C ARG A 125 2.84 8.63 -0.71
N THR A 126 4.13 8.89 -0.86
CA THR A 126 4.91 8.57 -2.05
C THR A 126 6.33 8.15 -1.69
N CYS A 127 7.05 7.53 -2.63
CA CYS A 127 8.47 7.22 -2.52
C CYS A 127 9.16 7.42 -3.88
N ASP A 128 10.49 7.40 -3.89
CA ASP A 128 11.32 7.53 -5.10
C ASP A 128 11.15 6.36 -6.08
N ALA A 129 10.64 5.22 -5.61
CA ALA A 129 10.39 4.04 -6.44
C ALA A 129 8.97 4.01 -7.04
N TRP A 130 8.26 5.14 -7.05
CA TRP A 130 6.90 5.22 -7.61
C TRP A 130 6.90 4.81 -9.10
N ILE A 131 5.92 3.97 -9.47
CA ILE A 131 5.70 3.50 -10.84
C ILE A 131 4.23 3.70 -11.23
N THR A 132 3.99 4.28 -12.42
CA THR A 132 2.63 4.61 -12.88
C THR A 132 1.73 3.39 -13.10
N GLY A 133 0.41 3.58 -12.99
CA GLY A 133 -0.59 2.62 -13.46
C GLY A 133 -1.28 1.77 -12.39
N GLY A 134 -1.18 2.14 -11.12
CA GLY A 134 -1.89 1.45 -10.04
C GLY A 134 -3.20 2.13 -9.62
N PRO A 135 -3.82 1.64 -8.53
CA PRO A 135 -3.34 0.55 -7.67
C PRO A 135 -3.64 -0.83 -8.28
N LEU A 136 -2.96 -1.87 -7.79
CA LEU A 136 -3.27 -3.26 -8.16
C LEU A 136 -4.47 -3.75 -7.34
N THR A 137 -5.65 -3.81 -7.96
CA THR A 137 -6.92 -4.26 -7.39
C THR A 137 -7.35 -5.60 -8.01
N ASP A 138 -8.48 -6.17 -7.62
CA ASP A 138 -8.96 -7.43 -8.21
C ASP A 138 -9.44 -7.31 -9.66
N GLU A 139 -9.68 -6.09 -10.15
CA GLU A 139 -10.14 -5.81 -11.52
C GLU A 139 -9.01 -5.69 -12.55
N VAL A 140 -7.75 -5.62 -12.08
CA VAL A 140 -6.54 -5.41 -12.88
C VAL A 140 -5.57 -6.58 -12.76
#